data_AF-A0A1A8NRH7-F1
#
_entry.id   AF-A0A1A8NRH7-F1
#
_cell.length_a   1.000
_cell.length_b   1.000
_cell.length_c   1.000
_cell.angle_alpha   90.00
_cell.angle_beta   90.00
_cell.angle_gamma   90.00
#
_symmetry.space_group_name_H-M   'P 1'
#
loop_
_entity.id
_entity.type
_entity.pdbx_description
1 polymer ?
#
loop_
_entity_poly.entity_id
_entity_poly.type
_entity_poly.pdbx_seq_one_letter_code
_entity_poly.pdbx_strand_id
1 'polypeptide(L)'
;DQGIYQSKVRDMIGDNKARLIVNINDLRRRNETRAAKLLNSAFEELLAFQRALKDVVATVDATYAKQHEEFFIGLEGSFGSKHVSPRTLTSRLLGSVVCVEGIVTKCSLVRPKVVRSVHYCPATKKTMERVYTDLTSLDAFPSSAIYPTKDEENNPLETEFGLSIYKDHQTITVQEMPEKAPAGQLPRSVDIVLDNDLVDSVKPGDRVQVVGTYRCLPGKKGGFTSGTFRTIMIACQVKQMSKEVSPSFSADDVAKIRNFCRTRSINVFDRLAHSLAPSIHGHDYIKKAILCMLLGGVEKVLENGTRIRGDINILLIGDPSVAKSQLLRYVLQTAPRAIPTTGRGSSG
;
A
#
# COMPACT_ATOMS: atom_id res chain seq x y z
N ASP A 1 20.19 -10.94 18.45
CA ASP A 1 18.97 -10.10 18.42
C ASP A 1 18.93 -9.15 19.60
N GLN A 2 19.08 -7.86 19.34
CA GLN A 2 19.03 -6.78 20.35
C GLN A 2 17.58 -6.46 20.78
N GLY A 3 16.71 -7.45 20.98
CA GLY A 3 15.32 -7.23 21.43
C GLY A 3 14.40 -6.45 20.47
N ILE A 4 14.86 -6.07 19.27
CA ILE A 4 14.13 -5.21 18.32
C ILE A 4 12.74 -5.75 17.96
N TYR A 5 12.62 -7.05 17.70
CA TYR A 5 11.32 -7.65 17.34
C TYR A 5 10.43 -7.86 18.56
N GLN A 6 11.00 -7.99 19.77
CA GLN A 6 10.20 -8.06 20.99
C GLN A 6 9.54 -6.71 21.29
N SER A 7 10.25 -5.60 21.09
CA SER A 7 9.64 -4.26 21.23
C SER A 7 8.55 -4.07 20.18
N LYS A 8 8.80 -4.41 18.91
CA LYS A 8 7.79 -4.32 17.85
C LYS A 8 6.53 -5.15 18.12
N VAL A 9 6.66 -6.33 18.71
CA VAL A 9 5.48 -7.14 19.10
C VAL A 9 4.70 -6.45 20.22
N ARG A 10 5.37 -5.87 21.21
CA ARG A 10 4.68 -5.09 22.26
C ARG A 10 4.00 -3.84 21.69
N ASP A 11 4.67 -3.13 20.79
CA ASP A 11 4.09 -1.96 20.12
C ASP A 11 2.87 -2.36 19.27
N MET A 12 2.95 -3.50 18.58
CA MET A 12 1.84 -4.07 17.81
C MET A 12 0.62 -4.38 18.70
N ILE A 13 0.86 -4.97 19.89
CA ILE A 13 -0.20 -5.25 20.87
C ILE A 13 -0.77 -3.94 21.42
N GLY A 14 0.08 -2.96 21.76
CA GLY A 14 -0.36 -1.64 22.25
C GLY A 14 -1.21 -0.87 21.24
N ASP A 15 -0.93 -1.03 19.95
CA ASP A 15 -1.67 -0.42 18.85
C ASP A 15 -2.90 -1.25 18.41
N ASN A 16 -3.19 -2.39 19.04
CA ASN A 16 -4.22 -3.36 18.63
C ASN A 16 -4.13 -3.77 17.15
N LYS A 17 -2.92 -4.02 16.64
CA LYS A 17 -2.69 -4.44 15.25
C LYS A 17 -2.48 -5.95 15.15
N ALA A 18 -3.00 -6.54 14.07
CA ALA A 18 -2.83 -7.96 13.78
C ALA A 18 -1.64 -8.28 12.84
N ARG A 19 -0.91 -7.25 12.35
CA ARG A 19 0.17 -7.42 11.37
C ARG A 19 1.53 -6.93 11.90
N LEU A 20 2.54 -7.80 11.86
CA LEU A 20 3.93 -7.45 12.19
C LEU A 20 4.76 -7.22 10.91
N ILE A 21 5.48 -6.09 10.85
CA ILE A 21 6.38 -5.77 9.73
C ILE A 21 7.80 -6.29 10.02
N VAL A 22 8.27 -7.21 9.18
CA VAL A 22 9.56 -7.89 9.28
C VAL A 22 10.50 -7.44 8.16
N ASN A 23 11.75 -7.14 8.52
CA ASN A 23 12.77 -6.81 7.55
C ASN A 23 13.50 -8.08 7.07
N ILE A 24 13.43 -8.35 5.76
CA ILE A 24 14.08 -9.52 5.15
C ILE A 24 15.60 -9.48 5.30
N ASN A 25 16.20 -8.28 5.39
CA ASN A 25 17.65 -8.16 5.56
C ASN A 25 18.10 -8.75 6.91
N ASP A 26 17.29 -8.63 7.96
CA ASP A 26 17.59 -9.24 9.26
C ASP A 26 17.47 -10.76 9.20
N LEU A 27 16.46 -11.25 8.48
CA LEU A 27 16.29 -12.68 8.24
C LEU A 27 17.46 -13.26 7.44
N ARG A 28 17.97 -12.55 6.43
CA ARG A 28 19.16 -12.96 5.67
C ARG A 28 20.42 -13.04 6.54
N ARG A 29 20.63 -12.06 7.42
CA ARG A 29 21.77 -12.04 8.35
C ARG A 29 21.72 -13.20 9.34
N ARG A 30 20.53 -13.57 9.80
CA ARG A 30 20.36 -14.63 10.82
C ARG A 30 20.27 -16.02 10.22
N ASN A 31 19.55 -16.19 9.10
CA ASN A 31 19.41 -17.46 8.41
C ASN A 31 19.11 -17.24 6.93
N GLU A 32 20.17 -17.28 6.12
CA GLU A 32 20.09 -17.13 4.67
C GLU A 32 19.21 -18.20 4.00
N THR A 33 19.28 -19.45 4.47
CA THR A 33 18.50 -20.56 3.86
C THR A 33 16.99 -20.34 3.99
N ARG A 34 16.54 -19.85 5.16
CA ARG A 34 15.12 -19.54 5.39
C ARG A 34 14.70 -18.28 4.64
N ALA A 35 15.57 -17.29 4.52
CA ALA A 35 15.29 -16.10 3.71
C ALA A 35 15.11 -16.46 2.23
N ALA A 36 15.97 -17.33 1.67
CA ALA A 36 15.85 -17.80 0.30
C ALA A 36 14.57 -18.65 0.08
N LYS A 37 14.22 -19.52 1.03
CA LYS A 37 12.97 -20.30 0.98
C LYS A 37 11.74 -19.41 1.06
N LEU A 38 11.71 -18.42 1.96
CA LEU A 38 10.60 -17.46 2.07
C LEU A 38 10.37 -16.70 0.77
N LEU A 39 11.46 -16.29 0.09
CA LEU A 39 11.34 -15.56 -1.17
C LEU A 39 10.87 -16.43 -2.33
N ASN A 40 11.22 -17.73 -2.36
CA ASN A 40 10.90 -18.61 -3.49
C ASN A 40 9.62 -19.44 -3.30
N SER A 41 9.35 -19.90 -2.07
CA SER A 41 8.20 -20.73 -1.67
C SER A 41 7.41 -20.00 -0.60
N ALA A 42 6.77 -18.90 -0.99
CA ALA A 42 6.19 -17.94 -0.06
C ALA A 42 4.99 -18.51 0.73
N PHE A 43 4.17 -19.35 0.10
CA PHE A 43 2.89 -19.80 0.70
C PHE A 43 3.09 -20.62 1.98
N GLU A 44 3.91 -21.67 1.92
CA GLU A 44 4.18 -22.55 3.06
C GLU A 44 4.92 -21.80 4.17
N GLU A 45 5.91 -20.99 3.78
CA GLU A 45 6.76 -20.25 4.71
C GLU A 45 5.99 -19.13 5.41
N LEU A 46 5.14 -18.37 4.71
CA LEU A 46 4.31 -17.33 5.33
C LEU A 46 3.29 -17.93 6.30
N LEU A 47 2.66 -19.05 5.97
CA LEU A 47 1.70 -19.71 6.87
C LEU A 47 2.38 -20.21 8.15
N ALA A 48 3.54 -20.87 8.02
CA ALA A 48 4.34 -21.29 9.16
C ALA A 48 4.80 -20.10 10.01
N PHE A 49 5.16 -18.98 9.35
CA PHE A 49 5.62 -17.78 10.04
C PHE A 49 4.48 -17.08 10.80
N GLN A 50 3.27 -17.02 10.23
CA GLN A 50 2.08 -16.48 10.90
C GLN A 50 1.69 -17.32 12.13
N ARG A 51 1.79 -18.66 12.04
CA ARG A 51 1.57 -19.55 13.19
C ARG A 51 2.60 -19.31 14.31
N ALA A 52 3.88 -19.22 13.94
CA ALA A 52 4.94 -18.93 14.90
C ALA A 52 4.77 -17.55 15.56
N LEU A 53 4.27 -16.55 14.82
CA LEU A 53 3.94 -15.25 15.39
C LEU A 53 2.82 -15.35 16.43
N LYS A 54 1.77 -16.13 16.15
CA LYS A 54 0.68 -16.38 17.11
C LYS A 54 1.20 -17.02 18.40
N ASP A 55 2.09 -17.99 18.32
CA ASP A 55 2.71 -18.64 19.50
C ASP A 55 3.53 -17.65 20.33
N VAL A 56 4.29 -16.76 19.66
CA VAL A 56 5.06 -15.70 20.34
C VAL A 56 4.14 -14.69 21.01
N VAL A 57 3.08 -14.25 20.33
CA VAL A 57 2.09 -13.32 20.91
C VAL A 57 1.38 -13.97 22.10
N ALA A 58 1.00 -15.25 22.02
CA ALA A 58 0.39 -15.97 23.12
C ALA A 58 1.31 -16.10 24.35
N THR A 59 2.63 -16.13 24.16
CA THR A 59 3.61 -16.14 25.25
C THR A 59 3.71 -14.77 25.94
N VAL A 60 3.47 -13.68 25.21
CA VAL A 60 3.51 -12.31 25.75
C VAL A 60 2.17 -11.93 26.39
N ASP A 61 1.07 -12.16 25.67
CA ASP A 61 -0.29 -11.90 26.11
C ASP A 61 -1.27 -12.94 25.52
N ALA A 62 -1.66 -13.89 26.36
CA ALA A 62 -2.61 -14.94 26.00
C ALA A 62 -4.05 -14.43 25.78
N THR A 63 -4.41 -13.29 26.37
CA THR A 63 -5.75 -12.70 26.21
C THR A 63 -5.87 -12.09 24.83
N TYR A 64 -4.86 -11.32 24.42
CA TYR A 64 -4.80 -10.71 23.10
C TYR A 64 -4.75 -11.76 21.97
N ALA A 65 -3.99 -12.84 22.17
CA ALA A 65 -3.91 -13.94 21.20
C ALA A 65 -5.24 -14.68 20.97
N LYS A 66 -6.22 -14.59 21.89
CA LYS A 66 -7.56 -15.15 21.72
C LYS A 66 -8.54 -14.20 21.04
N GLN A 67 -8.29 -12.89 21.10
CA GLN A 67 -9.14 -11.88 20.46
C GLN A 67 -8.98 -11.90 18.94
N HIS A 68 -7.77 -12.14 18.45
CA HIS A 68 -7.48 -12.26 17.02
C HIS A 68 -7.32 -13.73 16.62
N GLU A 69 -8.14 -14.18 15.67
CA GLU A 69 -8.07 -15.56 15.15
C GLU A 69 -6.75 -15.82 14.41
N GLU A 70 -6.32 -14.85 13.59
CA GLU A 70 -5.11 -14.92 12.78
C GLU A 70 -4.25 -13.66 12.93
N PHE A 71 -2.93 -13.85 12.82
CA PHE A 71 -1.94 -12.79 12.73
C PHE A 71 -1.28 -12.81 11.36
N PHE A 72 -0.92 -11.64 10.86
CA PHE A 72 -0.33 -11.46 9.55
C PHE A 72 1.10 -10.95 9.65
N ILE A 73 1.87 -11.20 8.58
CA ILE A 73 3.25 -10.74 8.49
C ILE A 73 3.40 -9.88 7.23
N GLY A 74 3.85 -8.65 7.44
CA GLY A 74 4.30 -7.76 6.39
C GLY A 74 5.79 -7.91 6.17
N LEU A 75 6.22 -7.83 4.92
CA LEU A 75 7.63 -7.93 4.55
C LEU A 75 8.12 -6.58 4.02
N GLU A 76 9.28 -6.16 4.52
CA GLU A 76 10.02 -4.97 4.05
C GLU A 76 11.50 -5.34 3.84
N GLY A 77 12.22 -4.53 3.06
CA GLY A 77 13.67 -4.62 2.92
C GLY A 77 14.10 -4.61 1.46
N SER A 78 15.30 -5.14 1.21
CA SER A 78 15.83 -5.24 -0.15
C SER A 78 15.44 -6.56 -0.78
N PHE A 79 14.64 -6.54 -1.84
CA PHE A 79 14.17 -7.73 -2.55
C PHE A 79 15.10 -8.17 -3.70
N GLY A 80 16.15 -7.39 -4.00
CA GLY A 80 17.10 -7.68 -5.08
C GLY A 80 16.38 -7.86 -6.42
N SER A 81 16.59 -8.99 -7.09
CA SER A 81 15.96 -9.32 -8.37
C SER A 81 14.44 -9.52 -8.32
N LYS A 82 13.84 -9.63 -7.13
CA LYS A 82 12.39 -9.73 -6.92
C LYS A 82 11.69 -8.36 -6.85
N HIS A 83 12.46 -7.27 -6.95
CA HIS A 83 11.94 -5.92 -7.12
C HIS A 83 11.66 -5.68 -8.60
N VAL A 84 10.38 -5.62 -8.97
CA VAL A 84 9.94 -5.66 -10.37
C VAL A 84 8.89 -4.58 -10.66
N SER A 85 8.79 -4.14 -11.92
CA SER A 85 7.62 -3.40 -12.40
C SER A 85 6.52 -4.38 -12.86
N PRO A 86 5.26 -3.94 -12.99
CA PRO A 86 4.18 -4.74 -13.59
C PRO A 86 4.54 -5.31 -14.97
N ARG A 87 5.46 -4.68 -15.69
CA ARG A 87 5.95 -5.16 -16.99
C ARG A 87 6.92 -6.33 -16.89
N THR A 88 7.83 -6.29 -15.92
CA THR A 88 8.83 -7.34 -15.68
C THR A 88 8.29 -8.52 -14.84
N LEU A 89 7.05 -8.44 -14.38
CA LEU A 89 6.37 -9.50 -13.62
C LEU A 89 6.01 -10.68 -14.54
N THR A 90 6.97 -11.61 -14.70
CA THR A 90 6.84 -12.79 -15.57
C THR A 90 6.39 -14.04 -14.80
N SER A 91 6.00 -15.09 -15.52
CA SER A 91 5.58 -16.38 -14.95
C SER A 91 6.65 -17.08 -14.10
N ARG A 92 7.94 -16.73 -14.27
CA ARG A 92 9.05 -17.26 -13.46
C ARG A 92 8.96 -16.89 -11.98
N LEU A 93 8.13 -15.89 -11.65
CA LEU A 93 7.95 -15.38 -10.30
C LEU A 93 6.72 -15.97 -9.60
N LEU A 94 5.99 -16.90 -10.23
CA LEU A 94 4.85 -17.57 -9.61
C LEU A 94 5.29 -18.32 -8.35
N GLY A 95 4.52 -18.19 -7.27
CA GLY A 95 4.83 -18.81 -5.97
C GLY A 95 5.87 -18.06 -5.13
N SER A 96 6.51 -17.03 -5.70
CA SER A 96 7.55 -16.25 -5.02
C SER A 96 7.00 -14.92 -4.45
N VAL A 97 7.67 -14.40 -3.43
CA VAL A 97 7.44 -13.03 -2.94
C VAL A 97 8.07 -12.05 -3.92
N VAL A 98 7.29 -11.06 -4.35
CA VAL A 98 7.74 -9.99 -5.23
C VAL A 98 7.40 -8.64 -4.63
N CYS A 99 8.19 -7.64 -5.00
CA CYS A 99 7.96 -6.24 -4.67
C CYS A 99 7.65 -5.49 -5.96
N VAL A 100 6.40 -5.04 -6.11
CA VAL A 100 5.92 -4.32 -7.29
C VAL A 100 5.79 -2.84 -7.00
N GLU A 101 6.35 -2.01 -7.87
CA GLU A 101 6.16 -0.54 -7.83
C GLU A 101 5.25 -0.07 -8.95
N GLY A 102 4.37 0.88 -8.64
CA GLY A 102 3.52 1.50 -9.64
C GLY A 102 2.59 2.57 -9.09
N ILE A 103 1.65 2.97 -9.93
CA ILE A 103 0.59 3.92 -9.60
C ILE A 103 -0.72 3.14 -9.50
N VAL A 104 -1.49 3.39 -8.44
CA VAL A 104 -2.84 2.82 -8.30
C VAL A 104 -3.76 3.51 -9.30
N THR A 105 -4.39 2.76 -10.20
CA THR A 105 -5.31 3.33 -11.20
C THR A 105 -6.76 3.10 -10.85
N LYS A 106 -7.06 1.98 -10.18
CA LYS A 106 -8.42 1.58 -9.83
C LYS A 106 -8.41 0.92 -8.45
N CYS A 107 -9.40 1.29 -7.64
CA CYS A 107 -9.74 0.59 -6.42
C CYS A 107 -11.16 0.03 -6.55
N SER A 108 -11.37 -1.22 -6.17
CA SER A 108 -12.72 -1.77 -6.04
C SER A 108 -13.40 -1.26 -4.78
N LEU A 109 -14.73 -1.39 -4.73
CA LEU A 109 -15.47 -1.27 -3.48
C LEU A 109 -14.99 -2.33 -2.49
N VAL A 110 -14.96 -1.95 -1.22
CA VAL A 110 -14.68 -2.86 -0.11
C VAL A 110 -15.88 -3.79 0.05
N ARG A 111 -15.61 -5.10 0.16
CA ARG A 111 -16.65 -6.11 0.38
C ARG A 111 -16.23 -7.07 1.50
N PRO A 112 -17.14 -7.46 2.40
CA PRO A 112 -16.85 -8.49 3.37
C PRO A 112 -16.76 -9.86 2.69
N LYS A 113 -15.83 -10.69 3.15
CA LYS A 113 -15.59 -12.06 2.70
C LYS A 113 -15.66 -12.99 3.91
N VAL A 114 -16.45 -14.05 3.81
CA VAL A 114 -16.57 -15.05 4.88
C VAL A 114 -15.27 -15.83 5.06
N VAL A 115 -14.86 -16.01 6.31
CA VAL A 115 -13.72 -16.86 6.72
C VAL A 115 -14.25 -18.08 7.46
N ARG A 116 -15.16 -17.88 8.41
CA ARG A 116 -15.78 -18.94 9.22
C ARG A 116 -17.27 -18.65 9.38
N SER A 117 -18.12 -19.65 9.16
CA SER A 117 -19.55 -19.58 9.49
C SER A 117 -19.87 -20.47 10.68
N VAL A 118 -20.78 -20.00 11.52
CA VAL A 118 -21.35 -20.75 12.65
C VAL A 118 -22.83 -20.98 12.34
N HIS A 119 -23.28 -22.22 12.49
CA HIS A 119 -24.66 -22.64 12.27
C HIS A 119 -25.18 -23.31 13.51
N TYR A 120 -26.43 -23.04 13.85
CA TYR A 120 -27.13 -23.66 14.96
C TYR A 120 -28.25 -24.55 14.44
N CYS A 121 -28.37 -25.75 15.00
CA CYS A 121 -29.51 -26.62 14.74
C CYS A 121 -30.49 -26.55 15.92
N PRO A 122 -31.71 -26.01 15.73
CA PRO A 122 -32.71 -25.96 16.80
C PRO A 122 -33.15 -27.33 17.32
N ALA A 123 -33.13 -28.35 16.46
CA ALA A 123 -33.57 -29.70 16.80
C ALA A 123 -32.56 -30.45 17.69
N THR A 124 -31.27 -30.41 17.32
CA THR A 124 -30.20 -31.13 18.05
C THR A 124 -29.54 -30.26 19.12
N LYS A 125 -29.81 -28.95 19.13
CA LYS A 125 -29.16 -27.91 19.97
C LYS A 125 -27.64 -27.88 19.82
N LYS A 126 -27.12 -28.38 18.70
CA LYS A 126 -25.69 -28.39 18.38
C LYS A 126 -25.34 -27.19 17.49
N THR A 127 -24.14 -26.67 17.70
CA THR A 127 -23.52 -25.67 16.83
C THR A 127 -22.51 -26.34 15.91
N MET A 128 -22.65 -26.13 14.59
CA MET A 128 -21.70 -26.57 13.58
C MET A 128 -20.91 -25.37 13.07
N GLU A 129 -19.60 -25.50 12.95
CA GLU A 129 -18.74 -24.47 12.37
C GLU A 129 -18.15 -24.94 11.04
N ARG A 130 -18.01 -24.02 10.09
CA ARG A 130 -17.38 -24.30 8.79
C ARG A 130 -16.41 -23.19 8.41
N VAL A 131 -15.17 -23.58 8.12
CA VAL A 131 -14.13 -22.68 7.61
C VAL A 131 -14.15 -22.67 6.07
N TYR A 132 -14.05 -21.49 5.49
CA TYR A 132 -14.00 -21.29 4.04
C TYR A 132 -12.62 -20.78 3.63
N THR A 133 -12.00 -21.54 2.74
CA THR A 133 -10.80 -21.15 2.02
C THR A 133 -11.14 -20.95 0.55
N ASP A 134 -10.48 -19.99 -0.08
CA ASP A 134 -10.62 -19.71 -1.51
C ASP A 134 -9.23 -19.59 -2.14
N LEU A 135 -9.15 -19.59 -3.47
CA LEU A 135 -7.89 -19.49 -4.23
C LEU A 135 -7.10 -18.18 -3.98
N THR A 136 -7.70 -17.21 -3.30
CA THR A 136 -7.06 -15.97 -2.84
C THR A 136 -6.49 -16.08 -1.42
N SER A 137 -6.78 -17.16 -0.70
CA SER A 137 -6.21 -17.46 0.64
C SER A 137 -4.85 -18.14 0.48
N LEU A 138 -3.97 -18.11 1.48
CA LEU A 138 -2.64 -18.74 1.35
C LEU A 138 -2.73 -20.27 1.18
N ASP A 139 -3.83 -20.88 1.62
CA ASP A 139 -4.08 -22.30 1.42
C ASP A 139 -4.33 -22.68 -0.05
N ALA A 140 -3.90 -23.90 -0.38
CA ALA A 140 -3.97 -24.44 -1.74
C ALA A 140 -5.37 -24.99 -2.10
N PHE A 141 -6.16 -25.38 -1.11
CA PHE A 141 -7.44 -26.07 -1.32
C PHE A 141 -8.63 -25.12 -1.12
N PRO A 142 -9.38 -24.79 -2.19
CA PRO A 142 -10.61 -24.03 -2.05
C PRO A 142 -11.70 -24.92 -1.44
N SER A 143 -12.37 -24.41 -0.41
CA SER A 143 -13.58 -25.00 0.15
C SER A 143 -14.79 -24.69 -0.73
N SER A 144 -15.85 -25.48 -0.61
CA SER A 144 -17.12 -25.17 -1.27
C SER A 144 -17.72 -23.90 -0.64
N ALA A 145 -18.05 -22.91 -1.48
CA ALA A 145 -18.66 -21.66 -1.04
C ALA A 145 -20.14 -21.80 -0.62
N ILE A 146 -20.63 -23.03 -0.46
CA ILE A 146 -22.02 -23.33 -0.14
C ILE A 146 -22.17 -23.33 1.39
N TYR A 147 -23.16 -22.61 1.88
CA TYR A 147 -23.55 -22.64 3.28
C TYR A 147 -24.26 -23.97 3.57
N PRO A 148 -23.86 -24.72 4.61
CA PRO A 148 -24.56 -25.93 5.00
C PRO A 148 -25.98 -25.55 5.45
N THR A 149 -26.99 -26.12 4.80
CA THR A 149 -28.41 -25.87 5.12
C THR A 149 -29.01 -26.97 5.98
N LYS A 150 -28.33 -28.13 6.04
CA LYS A 150 -28.78 -29.30 6.79
C LYS A 150 -27.61 -30.01 7.47
N ASP A 151 -27.90 -30.57 8.63
CA ASP A 151 -26.96 -31.40 9.40
C ASP A 151 -26.88 -32.83 8.82
N GLU A 152 -25.98 -33.67 9.35
CA GLU A 152 -25.83 -35.09 8.95
C GLU A 152 -27.12 -35.89 9.11
N GLU A 153 -27.96 -35.50 10.07
CA GLU A 153 -29.28 -36.08 10.34
C GLU A 153 -30.42 -35.40 9.54
N ASN A 154 -30.07 -34.58 8.53
CA ASN A 154 -31.01 -33.89 7.62
C ASN A 154 -31.89 -32.82 8.30
N ASN A 155 -31.55 -32.43 9.52
CA ASN A 155 -32.20 -31.34 10.27
C ASN A 155 -31.84 -29.97 9.67
N PRO A 156 -32.76 -28.98 9.66
CA PRO A 156 -32.46 -27.64 9.15
C PRO A 156 -31.45 -26.92 10.06
N LEU A 157 -30.52 -26.21 9.43
CA LEU A 157 -29.53 -25.35 10.09
C LEU A 157 -29.90 -23.88 9.91
N GLU A 158 -29.77 -23.12 10.99
CA GLU A 158 -29.88 -21.67 11.00
C GLU A 158 -28.50 -21.04 11.12
N THR A 159 -28.14 -20.12 10.23
CA THR A 159 -26.83 -19.48 10.25
C THR A 159 -26.81 -18.34 11.26
N GLU A 160 -25.89 -18.41 12.21
CA GLU A 160 -25.67 -17.36 13.20
C GLU A 160 -24.64 -16.35 12.67
N PHE A 161 -25.13 -15.29 12.03
CA PHE A 161 -24.28 -14.25 11.45
C PHE A 161 -23.42 -13.52 12.50
N GLY A 162 -23.90 -13.40 13.75
CA GLY A 162 -23.19 -12.69 14.82
C GLY A 162 -21.94 -13.40 15.34
N LEU A 163 -21.89 -14.73 15.24
CA LEU A 163 -20.72 -15.54 15.63
C LEU A 163 -19.82 -15.88 14.43
N SER A 164 -20.32 -15.65 13.22
CA SER A 164 -19.58 -15.85 11.99
C SER A 164 -18.51 -14.77 11.79
N ILE A 165 -17.38 -15.15 11.20
CA ILE A 165 -16.22 -14.27 11.02
C ILE A 165 -16.10 -13.90 9.55
N TYR A 166 -15.99 -12.60 9.32
CA TYR A 166 -15.80 -11.98 8.02
C TYR A 166 -14.51 -11.17 8.03
N LYS A 167 -13.89 -11.05 6.86
CA LYS A 167 -12.76 -10.16 6.62
C LYS A 167 -13.06 -9.17 5.50
N ASP A 168 -12.48 -8.00 5.57
CA ASP A 168 -12.57 -7.02 4.49
C ASP A 168 -11.68 -7.45 3.32
N HIS A 169 -12.22 -7.33 2.11
CA HIS A 169 -11.54 -7.68 0.87
C HIS A 169 -11.70 -6.56 -0.16
N GLN A 170 -10.58 -6.17 -0.75
CA GLN A 170 -10.51 -5.16 -1.81
C GLN A 170 -9.54 -5.59 -2.90
N THR A 171 -9.82 -5.21 -4.14
CA THR A 171 -8.91 -5.42 -5.27
C THR A 171 -8.52 -4.07 -5.84
N ILE A 172 -7.22 -3.85 -5.97
CA ILE A 172 -6.65 -2.68 -6.62
C ILE A 172 -5.92 -3.08 -7.91
N THR A 173 -5.86 -2.17 -8.87
CA THR A 173 -5.05 -2.35 -10.07
C THR A 173 -3.89 -1.37 -10.01
N VAL A 174 -2.67 -1.88 -10.09
CA VAL A 174 -1.43 -1.10 -10.10
C VAL A 174 -0.84 -1.12 -11.50
N GLN A 175 -0.57 0.07 -12.02
CA GLN A 175 0.01 0.28 -13.34
C GLN A 175 1.47 0.72 -13.23
N GLU A 176 2.28 0.37 -14.22
CA GLU A 176 3.65 0.84 -14.34
C GLU A 176 3.72 2.37 -14.35
N MET A 177 4.74 2.94 -13.70
CA MET A 177 4.97 4.38 -13.70
C MET A 177 5.27 4.87 -15.13
N PRO A 178 4.60 5.93 -15.62
CA PRO A 178 4.74 6.38 -17.01
C PRO A 178 6.17 6.81 -17.33
N GLU A 179 6.93 7.34 -16.37
CA GLU A 179 8.34 7.70 -16.54
C GLU A 179 9.28 6.50 -16.75
N LYS A 180 8.89 5.29 -16.33
CA LYS A 180 9.66 4.05 -16.51
C LYS A 180 9.17 3.24 -17.72
N ALA A 181 8.03 3.60 -18.30
CA ALA A 181 7.44 2.87 -19.42
C ALA A 181 8.18 3.17 -20.75
N PRO A 182 8.43 2.17 -21.60
CA PRO A 182 9.04 2.39 -22.91
C PRO A 182 8.09 3.18 -23.81
N ALA A 183 8.64 4.17 -24.52
CA ALA A 183 7.87 5.03 -25.42
C ALA A 183 7.16 4.20 -26.52
N GLY A 184 5.90 4.53 -26.79
CA GLY A 184 5.10 3.90 -27.85
C GLY A 184 4.41 2.58 -27.47
N GLN A 185 4.59 2.08 -26.25
CA GLN A 185 3.86 0.90 -25.77
C GLN A 185 2.84 1.26 -24.69
N LEU A 186 1.74 0.50 -24.66
CA LEU A 186 0.76 0.63 -23.58
C LEU A 186 1.39 0.18 -22.24
N PRO A 187 1.23 0.98 -21.18
CA PRO A 187 1.67 0.62 -19.83
C PRO A 187 0.90 -0.61 -19.33
N ARG A 188 1.64 -1.58 -18.77
CA ARG A 188 1.06 -2.82 -18.24
C ARG A 188 0.57 -2.62 -16.81
N SER A 189 -0.44 -3.39 -16.43
CA SER A 189 -1.04 -3.36 -15.10
C SER A 189 -1.10 -4.76 -14.48
N VAL A 190 -1.12 -4.80 -13.15
CA VAL A 190 -1.32 -6.02 -12.36
C VAL A 190 -2.44 -5.79 -11.35
N ASP A 191 -3.25 -6.83 -11.15
CA ASP A 191 -4.30 -6.84 -10.13
C ASP A 191 -3.74 -7.36 -8.81
N ILE A 192 -4.03 -6.63 -7.74
CA ILE A 192 -3.54 -6.92 -6.40
C ILE A 192 -4.74 -7.01 -5.45
N VAL A 193 -4.78 -8.08 -4.67
CA VAL A 193 -5.77 -8.27 -3.60
C VAL A 193 -5.21 -7.74 -2.30
N LEU A 194 -5.99 -6.87 -1.65
CA LEU A 194 -5.76 -6.35 -0.30
C LEU A 194 -6.82 -6.96 0.62
N ASP A 195 -6.38 -7.53 1.74
CA ASP A 195 -7.24 -8.14 2.75
C ASP A 195 -7.01 -7.48 4.12
N ASN A 196 -8.02 -7.53 4.98
CA ASN A 196 -7.97 -7.08 6.38
C ASN A 196 -7.54 -5.61 6.53
N ASP A 197 -6.51 -5.35 7.33
CA ASP A 197 -5.94 -4.06 7.68
C ASP A 197 -5.33 -3.28 6.51
N LEU A 198 -5.09 -3.93 5.36
CA LEU A 198 -4.55 -3.29 4.16
C LEU A 198 -5.64 -2.64 3.29
N VAL A 199 -6.90 -2.91 3.56
CA VAL A 199 -8.02 -2.34 2.80
C VAL A 199 -8.11 -0.82 3.02
N ASP A 200 -8.46 -0.09 1.96
CA ASP A 200 -8.54 1.38 1.93
C ASP A 200 -7.23 2.11 2.30
N SER A 201 -6.11 1.36 2.30
CA SER A 201 -4.80 1.93 2.58
C SER A 201 -4.24 2.76 1.43
N VAL A 202 -4.86 2.77 0.25
CA VAL A 202 -4.36 3.48 -0.95
C VAL A 202 -5.51 4.02 -1.79
N LYS A 203 -5.26 5.16 -2.46
CA LYS A 203 -6.24 5.82 -3.34
C LYS A 203 -5.78 5.80 -4.80
N PRO A 204 -6.71 5.85 -5.77
CA PRO A 204 -6.33 6.03 -7.17
C PRO A 204 -5.50 7.31 -7.36
N GLY A 205 -4.37 7.19 -8.05
CA GLY A 205 -3.37 8.24 -8.24
C GLY A 205 -2.15 8.10 -7.33
N ASP A 206 -2.23 7.32 -6.25
CA ASP A 206 -1.11 7.14 -5.32
C ASP A 206 0.02 6.33 -5.95
N ARG A 207 1.26 6.73 -5.65
CA ARG A 207 2.47 5.97 -5.98
C ARG A 207 2.73 4.98 -4.86
N VAL A 208 2.75 3.70 -5.18
CA VAL A 208 2.81 2.62 -4.19
C VAL A 208 3.89 1.61 -4.53
N GLN A 209 4.47 1.06 -3.46
CA GLN A 209 5.32 -0.12 -3.47
C GLN A 209 4.56 -1.20 -2.70
N VAL A 210 4.18 -2.27 -3.39
CA VAL A 210 3.42 -3.37 -2.81
C VAL A 210 4.29 -4.61 -2.78
N VAL A 211 4.40 -5.23 -1.60
CA VAL A 211 5.06 -6.51 -1.42
C VAL A 211 4.00 -7.57 -1.24
N GLY A 212 4.10 -8.66 -2.00
CA GLY A 212 3.11 -9.73 -1.94
C GLY A 212 3.55 -10.99 -2.66
N THR A 213 2.74 -12.03 -2.52
CA THR A 213 2.97 -13.31 -3.19
C THR A 213 2.27 -13.32 -4.54
N TYR A 214 3.00 -13.69 -5.59
CA TYR A 214 2.45 -13.75 -6.94
C TYR A 214 1.78 -15.11 -7.21
N ARG A 215 0.50 -15.08 -7.59
CA ARG A 215 -0.35 -16.27 -7.76
C ARG A 215 -1.09 -16.25 -9.09
N CYS A 216 -1.37 -17.43 -9.63
CA CYS A 216 -2.31 -17.61 -10.73
C CYS A 216 -3.63 -18.19 -10.22
N LEU A 217 -4.74 -17.67 -10.74
CA LEU A 217 -6.08 -18.18 -10.48
C LEU A 217 -6.56 -18.95 -11.71
N PRO A 218 -6.76 -20.27 -11.61
CA PRO A 218 -7.38 -21.04 -12.68
C PRO A 218 -8.86 -20.69 -12.80
N GLY A 219 -9.31 -20.42 -14.02
CA GLY A 219 -10.72 -20.19 -14.33
C GLY A 219 -11.37 -21.45 -14.88
N LYS A 220 -12.49 -21.88 -14.30
CA LYS A 220 -13.36 -22.91 -14.87
C LYS A 220 -14.61 -22.24 -15.44
N LYS A 221 -14.90 -22.47 -16.71
CA LYS A 221 -16.18 -22.07 -17.35
C LYS A 221 -16.85 -23.32 -17.90
N GLY A 222 -18.03 -23.66 -17.38
CA GLY A 222 -18.81 -24.81 -17.87
C GLY A 222 -18.12 -26.16 -17.71
N GLY A 223 -17.34 -26.37 -16.64
CA GLY A 223 -16.62 -27.63 -16.39
C GLY A 223 -15.30 -27.80 -17.14
N PHE A 224 -15.05 -27.00 -18.18
CA PHE A 224 -13.77 -26.98 -18.90
C PHE A 224 -12.83 -25.94 -18.28
N THR A 225 -11.56 -26.33 -18.11
CA THR A 225 -10.49 -25.42 -17.67
C THR A 225 -9.73 -24.91 -18.89
N SER A 226 -9.66 -23.58 -19.06
CA SER A 226 -8.77 -23.00 -20.07
C SER A 226 -7.33 -23.12 -19.59
N GLY A 227 -6.38 -23.33 -20.52
CA GLY A 227 -4.94 -23.26 -20.23
C GLY A 227 -4.43 -21.84 -19.97
N THR A 228 -5.28 -20.83 -20.18
CA THR A 228 -4.97 -19.43 -19.85
C THR A 228 -5.41 -19.12 -18.42
N PHE A 229 -4.47 -18.67 -17.60
CA PHE A 229 -4.74 -18.32 -16.20
C PHE A 229 -4.61 -16.82 -15.98
N ARG A 230 -5.50 -16.28 -15.15
CA ARG A 230 -5.39 -14.89 -14.68
C ARG A 230 -4.37 -14.85 -13.54
N THR A 231 -3.43 -13.92 -13.59
CA THR A 231 -2.50 -13.71 -12.48
C THR A 231 -2.96 -12.59 -11.57
N ILE A 232 -2.73 -12.76 -10.27
CA ILE A 232 -2.98 -11.77 -9.24
C ILE A 232 -1.79 -11.75 -8.27
N MET A 233 -1.65 -10.66 -7.53
CA MET A 233 -0.75 -10.61 -6.40
C MET A 233 -1.57 -10.50 -5.11
N ILE A 234 -1.23 -11.29 -4.09
CA ILE A 234 -1.84 -11.20 -2.76
C ILE A 234 -0.91 -10.34 -1.91
N ALA A 235 -1.36 -9.15 -1.50
CA ALA A 235 -0.52 -8.19 -0.79
C ALA A 235 -0.26 -8.64 0.66
N CYS A 236 1.01 -8.59 1.04
CA CYS A 236 1.47 -8.75 2.43
C CYS A 236 1.84 -7.42 3.06
N GLN A 237 2.22 -6.41 2.27
CA GLN A 237 2.51 -5.07 2.76
C GLN A 237 2.29 -4.05 1.64
N VAL A 238 1.73 -2.89 1.99
CA VAL A 238 1.59 -1.76 1.08
C VAL A 238 2.33 -0.57 1.66
N LYS A 239 3.26 -0.01 0.89
CA LYS A 239 4.02 1.19 1.23
C LYS A 239 3.70 2.28 0.21
N GLN A 240 3.01 3.32 0.66
CA GLN A 240 2.84 4.52 -0.17
C GLN A 240 4.19 5.23 -0.31
N MET A 241 4.65 5.40 -1.53
CA MET A 241 5.85 6.19 -1.86
C MET A 241 5.54 7.68 -1.84
N SER A 242 4.28 8.04 -2.12
CA SER A 242 3.79 9.42 -2.15
C SER A 242 3.25 9.92 -0.81
N LYS A 243 3.36 9.14 0.28
CA LYS A 243 3.09 9.72 1.60
C LYS A 243 3.97 10.92 1.73
N GLU A 244 3.33 12.07 1.91
CA GLU A 244 3.92 13.28 2.46
C GLU A 244 5.03 12.81 3.37
N VAL A 245 6.25 13.05 2.91
CA VAL A 245 7.44 12.78 3.69
C VAL A 245 7.16 13.60 4.93
N SER A 246 6.66 13.00 6.02
CA SER A 246 6.90 13.48 7.36
C SER A 246 8.40 13.38 7.42
N PRO A 247 9.13 14.47 7.12
CA PRO A 247 10.56 14.34 6.97
C PRO A 247 11.00 13.93 8.35
N SER A 248 11.62 12.76 8.45
CA SER A 248 12.25 12.36 9.69
C SER A 248 13.45 13.28 9.85
N PHE A 249 13.20 14.51 10.30
CA PHE A 249 14.23 15.49 10.54
C PHE A 249 15.02 15.00 11.74
N SER A 250 16.32 14.80 11.54
CA SER A 250 17.22 14.60 12.66
C SER A 250 17.24 15.86 13.53
N ALA A 251 17.60 15.72 14.80
CA ALA A 251 17.85 16.87 15.67
C ALA A 251 18.90 17.83 15.06
N ASP A 252 19.88 17.27 14.32
CA ASP A 252 20.88 18.04 13.58
C ASP A 252 20.27 18.81 12.40
N ASP A 253 19.31 18.22 11.67
CA ASP A 253 18.63 18.91 10.57
C ASP A 253 17.81 20.10 11.09
N VAL A 254 17.11 19.91 12.22
CA VAL A 254 16.37 21.00 12.88
C VAL A 254 17.33 22.11 13.35
N ALA A 255 18.50 21.75 13.87
CA ALA A 255 19.53 22.71 14.26
C ALA A 255 20.05 23.50 13.04
N LYS A 256 20.34 22.83 11.92
CA LYS A 256 20.74 23.46 10.66
C LYS A 256 19.68 24.38 10.10
N ILE A 257 18.40 23.98 10.12
CA ILE A 257 17.27 24.81 9.70
C ILE A 257 17.20 26.08 10.57
N ARG A 258 17.29 25.93 11.91
CA ARG A 258 17.29 27.09 12.82
C ARG A 258 18.48 28.02 12.59
N ASN A 259 19.67 27.47 12.36
CA ASN A 259 20.87 28.26 12.08
C ASN A 259 20.72 29.02 10.75
N PHE A 260 20.20 28.37 9.71
CA PHE A 260 19.93 28.98 8.42
C PHE A 260 18.92 30.14 8.55
N CYS A 261 17.83 29.95 9.30
CA CYS A 261 16.84 31.01 9.56
C CYS A 261 17.39 32.20 10.36
N ARG A 262 18.36 31.96 11.26
CA ARG A 262 18.96 33.01 12.12
C ARG A 262 20.10 33.78 11.45
N THR A 263 20.61 33.26 10.33
CA THR A 263 21.75 33.87 9.64
C THR A 263 21.32 35.19 8.99
N ARG A 264 21.60 36.32 9.66
CA ARG A 264 21.22 37.67 9.21
C ARG A 264 22.00 38.19 8.01
N SER A 265 23.10 37.55 7.62
CA SER A 265 23.95 37.98 6.50
C SER A 265 23.38 37.62 5.13
N ILE A 266 22.28 36.88 5.06
CA ILE A 266 21.71 36.37 3.81
C ILE A 266 20.22 36.68 3.76
N ASN A 267 19.76 37.29 2.67
CA ASN A 267 18.34 37.35 2.34
C ASN A 267 17.84 35.94 2.04
N VAL A 268 17.28 35.28 3.05
CA VAL A 268 16.83 33.87 2.98
C VAL A 268 15.83 33.68 1.84
N PHE A 269 14.88 34.61 1.69
CA PHE A 269 13.87 34.57 0.64
C PHE A 269 14.47 34.59 -0.76
N ASP A 270 15.41 35.51 -1.01
CA ASP A 270 16.09 35.62 -2.30
C ASP A 270 16.93 34.37 -2.58
N ARG A 271 17.63 33.86 -1.57
CA ARG A 271 18.45 32.66 -1.71
C ARG A 271 17.62 31.43 -2.04
N LEU A 272 16.46 31.26 -1.41
CA LEU A 272 15.53 30.17 -1.72
C LEU A 272 14.98 30.31 -3.13
N ALA A 273 14.57 31.52 -3.54
CA ALA A 273 14.05 31.77 -4.88
C ALA A 273 15.08 31.50 -5.97
N HIS A 274 16.35 31.89 -5.77
CA HIS A 274 17.43 31.59 -6.71
C HIS A 274 17.75 30.09 -6.76
N SER A 275 17.65 29.40 -5.62
CA SER A 275 17.90 27.95 -5.52
C SER A 275 16.77 27.11 -6.11
N LEU A 276 15.58 27.68 -6.32
CA LEU A 276 14.46 26.98 -6.94
C LEU A 276 14.81 26.55 -8.37
N ALA A 277 15.21 27.45 -9.27
CA ALA A 277 15.54 27.06 -10.64
C ALA A 277 16.92 27.63 -11.05
N PRO A 278 18.03 26.99 -10.61
CA PRO A 278 19.37 27.47 -10.92
C PRO A 278 19.74 27.31 -12.40
N SER A 279 19.08 26.38 -13.10
CA SER A 279 19.28 26.13 -14.53
C SER A 279 18.70 27.21 -15.46
N ILE A 280 17.87 28.11 -14.94
CA ILE A 280 17.24 29.19 -15.71
C ILE A 280 17.90 30.50 -15.30
N HIS A 281 18.48 31.21 -16.27
CA HIS A 281 19.07 32.52 -16.04
C HIS A 281 17.97 33.60 -15.90
N GLY A 282 18.12 34.50 -14.93
CA GLY A 282 17.17 35.60 -14.66
C GLY A 282 15.81 35.14 -14.12
N HIS A 283 14.78 35.95 -14.40
CA HIS A 283 13.39 35.76 -13.95
C HIS A 283 13.20 35.72 -12.43
N ASP A 284 13.94 36.55 -11.70
CA ASP A 284 13.99 36.51 -10.23
C ASP A 284 12.61 36.74 -9.58
N TYR A 285 11.84 37.70 -10.10
CA TYR A 285 10.47 37.95 -9.63
C TYR A 285 9.54 36.76 -9.86
N ILE A 286 9.67 36.07 -11.00
CA ILE A 286 8.84 34.90 -11.31
C ILE A 286 9.19 33.75 -10.37
N LYS A 287 10.48 33.51 -10.12
CA LYS A 287 10.93 32.49 -9.16
C LYS A 287 10.46 32.79 -7.73
N LYS A 288 10.52 34.05 -7.31
CA LYS A 288 9.97 34.50 -6.01
C LYS A 288 8.46 34.26 -5.92
N ALA A 289 7.71 34.59 -6.98
CA ALA A 289 6.27 34.35 -7.00
C ALA A 289 5.93 32.85 -6.95
N ILE A 290 6.62 32.02 -7.72
CA ILE A 290 6.45 30.56 -7.70
C ILE A 290 6.80 30.00 -6.31
N LEU A 291 7.83 30.51 -5.64
CA LEU A 291 8.15 30.11 -4.27
C LEU A 291 7.00 30.43 -3.31
N CYS A 292 6.39 31.62 -3.40
CA CYS A 292 5.21 31.95 -2.61
C CYS A 292 4.02 31.03 -2.92
N MET A 293 3.82 30.67 -4.18
CA MET A 293 2.78 29.71 -4.59
C MET A 293 3.03 28.32 -4.00
N LEU A 294 4.29 27.86 -3.94
CA LEU A 294 4.65 26.57 -3.36
C LEU A 294 4.48 26.53 -1.84
N LEU A 295 4.72 27.65 -1.14
CA LEU A 295 4.51 27.77 0.31
C LEU A 295 3.02 27.85 0.65
N GLY A 296 2.21 28.43 -0.23
CA GLY A 296 0.82 28.74 0.05
C GLY A 296 0.65 29.89 1.04
N GLY A 297 -0.59 30.31 1.25
CA GLY A 297 -0.97 31.24 2.30
C GLY A 297 -1.69 30.55 3.45
N VAL A 298 -2.33 31.35 4.30
CA VAL A 298 -3.10 30.87 5.45
C VAL A 298 -4.58 31.00 5.12
N GLU A 299 -5.30 29.87 5.11
CA GLU A 299 -6.76 29.87 5.03
C GLU A 299 -7.33 30.48 6.31
N LYS A 300 -8.29 31.41 6.16
CA LYS A 300 -8.93 32.07 7.30
C LYS A 300 -10.39 31.64 7.38
N VAL A 301 -10.76 31.08 8.52
CA VAL A 301 -12.16 30.78 8.86
C VAL A 301 -12.65 31.91 9.75
N LEU A 302 -13.68 32.62 9.29
CA LEU A 302 -14.33 33.68 10.06
C LEU A 302 -15.30 33.07 11.07
N GLU A 303 -15.63 33.83 12.13
CA GLU A 303 -16.55 33.40 13.19
C GLU A 303 -17.97 33.06 12.65
N ASN A 304 -18.35 33.64 11.51
CA ASN A 304 -19.61 33.35 10.82
C ASN A 304 -19.60 32.07 9.97
N GLY A 305 -18.52 31.28 10.00
CA GLY A 305 -18.36 30.05 9.22
C GLY A 305 -17.92 30.24 7.77
N THR A 306 -17.73 31.48 7.30
CA THR A 306 -17.20 31.76 5.96
C THR A 306 -15.71 31.44 5.89
N ARG A 307 -15.27 30.81 4.79
CA ARG A 307 -13.86 30.47 4.55
C ARG A 307 -13.26 31.37 3.47
N ILE A 308 -12.10 31.95 3.76
CA ILE A 308 -11.31 32.75 2.82
C ILE A 308 -10.11 31.92 2.36
N ARG A 309 -9.99 31.72 1.04
CA ARG A 309 -8.89 30.94 0.43
C ARG A 309 -7.52 31.52 0.77
N GLY A 310 -6.57 30.64 1.09
CA GLY A 310 -5.16 30.98 1.32
C GLY A 310 -4.27 30.78 0.08
N ASP A 311 -4.78 30.19 -1.00
CA ASP A 311 -3.96 29.75 -2.12
C ASP A 311 -3.66 30.85 -3.14
N ILE A 312 -2.48 30.77 -3.77
CA ILE A 312 -2.02 31.71 -4.79
C ILE A 312 -2.05 31.03 -6.15
N ASN A 313 -2.77 31.62 -7.11
CA ASN A 313 -2.81 31.15 -8.49
C ASN A 313 -1.92 32.05 -9.36
N ILE A 314 -1.03 31.46 -10.16
CA ILE A 314 -0.11 32.18 -11.04
C ILE A 314 -0.38 31.81 -12.50
N LEU A 315 -0.44 32.82 -13.36
CA LEU A 315 -0.48 32.69 -14.81
C LEU A 315 0.81 33.28 -15.41
N LEU A 316 1.50 32.52 -16.25
CA LEU A 316 2.70 32.98 -16.97
C LEU A 316 2.37 33.20 -18.45
N ILE A 317 2.36 34.46 -18.88
CA ILE A 317 2.19 34.86 -20.28
C ILE A 317 3.53 35.41 -20.79
N GLY A 318 3.84 35.16 -22.06
CA GLY A 318 5.04 35.70 -22.70
C GLY A 318 5.32 35.05 -24.04
N ASP A 319 6.42 35.43 -24.67
CA ASP A 319 6.84 34.89 -25.96
C ASP A 319 7.23 33.39 -25.90
N PRO A 320 7.30 32.70 -27.05
CA PRO A 320 7.95 31.39 -27.10
C PRO A 320 9.41 31.48 -26.62
N SER A 321 9.95 30.36 -26.14
CA SER A 321 11.37 30.22 -25.75
C SER A 321 11.83 30.96 -24.48
N VAL A 322 10.95 31.59 -23.70
CA VAL A 322 11.29 32.22 -22.40
C VAL A 322 11.21 31.27 -21.19
N ALA A 323 11.56 29.99 -21.38
CA ALA A 323 11.61 28.95 -20.33
C ALA A 323 10.34 28.69 -19.47
N LYS A 324 9.17 29.26 -19.82
CA LYS A 324 7.89 29.08 -19.08
C LYS A 324 7.56 27.62 -18.78
N SER A 325 7.58 26.76 -19.81
CA SER A 325 7.28 25.33 -19.65
C SER A 325 8.30 24.61 -18.77
N GLN A 326 9.54 25.11 -18.72
CA GLN A 326 10.59 24.52 -17.89
C GLN A 326 10.42 24.87 -16.41
N LEU A 327 9.96 26.10 -16.10
CA LEU A 327 9.57 26.47 -14.74
C LEU A 327 8.43 25.58 -14.22
N LEU A 328 7.41 25.34 -15.05
CA LEU A 328 6.27 24.48 -14.66
C LEU A 328 6.70 23.02 -14.41
N ARG A 329 7.64 22.48 -15.22
CA ARG A 329 8.21 21.16 -14.98
C ARG A 329 9.00 21.08 -13.68
N TYR A 330 9.70 22.15 -13.31
CA TYR A 330 10.42 22.20 -12.04
C TYR A 330 9.45 22.15 -10.84
N VAL A 331 8.37 22.93 -10.90
CA VAL A 331 7.28 22.88 -9.90
C VAL A 331 6.70 21.48 -9.79
N LEU A 332 6.44 20.82 -10.93
CA LEU A 332 5.90 19.46 -10.97
C LEU A 332 6.78 18.44 -10.22
N GLN A 333 8.10 18.56 -10.32
CA GLN A 333 9.04 17.63 -9.68
C GLN A 333 9.31 17.97 -8.20
N THR A 334 9.16 19.24 -7.82
CA THR A 334 9.46 19.73 -6.47
C THR A 334 8.27 19.55 -5.53
N ALA A 335 7.07 19.83 -6.00
CA ALA A 335 5.87 19.77 -5.17
C ALA A 335 5.36 18.33 -5.03
N PRO A 336 4.99 17.88 -3.82
CA PRO A 336 4.63 16.48 -3.55
C PRO A 336 3.32 16.02 -4.20
N ARG A 337 2.45 16.95 -4.62
CA ARG A 337 1.12 16.66 -5.19
C ARG A 337 0.81 17.49 -6.44
N ALA A 338 1.81 17.70 -7.29
CA ALA A 338 1.60 18.39 -8.56
C ALA A 338 1.14 17.43 -9.67
N ILE A 339 0.09 17.83 -10.39
CA ILE A 339 -0.46 17.10 -11.53
C ILE A 339 -0.30 17.98 -12.78
N PRO A 340 0.34 17.49 -13.86
CA PRO A 340 0.44 18.25 -15.09
C PRO A 340 -0.82 18.06 -15.93
N THR A 341 -1.30 19.12 -16.56
CA THR A 341 -2.43 19.05 -17.50
C THR A 341 -2.15 19.97 -18.70
N THR A 342 -2.60 19.56 -19.89
CA THR A 342 -2.45 20.36 -21.12
C THR A 342 -3.81 20.85 -21.59
N GLY A 343 -3.86 22.09 -22.12
CA GLY A 343 -5.13 22.72 -22.51
C GLY A 343 -5.88 22.04 -23.66
N ARG A 344 -5.26 21.10 -24.38
CA ARG A 344 -5.92 20.30 -25.43
C ARG A 344 -6.47 18.97 -24.91
N GLY A 345 -5.92 18.46 -23.81
CA GLY A 345 -6.28 17.15 -23.23
C GLY A 345 -7.25 17.23 -22.06
N SER A 346 -7.71 18.42 -21.69
CA SER A 346 -8.66 18.66 -20.61
C SER A 346 -10.00 19.12 -21.17
N SER A 347 -11.03 18.28 -21.08
CA SER A 347 -12.42 18.72 -21.12
C SER A 347 -12.88 18.97 -19.68
N GLY A 348 -13.45 20.14 -19.43
CA GLY A 348 -13.94 20.55 -18.11
C GLY A 348 -15.15 19.77 -17.63
#